data_AF-A0A314UV42-F1
#
_entry.id   AF-A0A314UV42-F1
#
_cell.length_a   1.000
_cell.length_b   1.000
_cell.length_c   1.000
_cell.angle_alpha   90.00
_cell.angle_beta   90.00
_cell.angle_gamma   90.00
#
_symmetry.space_group_name_H-M   'P 1'
#
loop_
_entity.id
_entity.type
_entity.pdbx_description
1 polymer ?
#
loop_
_entity_poly.entity_id
_entity_poly.type
_entity_poly.pdbx_seq_one_letter_code
_entity_poly.pdbx_strand_id
1 'polypeptide(L)'
;MEVVLLPLPGPASNNKFPCSLSSSTAAATSYFRRRRIVAVTNSTPSSSAEAEEDIQIEEIRVCTNRTCRRQGSFQTLDTLTALAPPNVAVKSSGCLGRCGAGPNLVALPAATFVSHCGTTARAVEILVALVLLSRRRRGGGVSNSDGANANKNIEKIANKSLEALALRNKARNELLHNNNFSQADLFLSQAYICQGDAFLALNQFDSAHNSYMASLETDPSLRRSKAFKARIANLEKLTTGNMP
;
A
#
# COMPACT_ATOMS: atom_id res chain seq x y z
N MET A 1 -3.85 35.22 -4.57
CA MET A 1 -3.62 33.76 -4.69
C MET A 1 -3.85 33.18 -3.32
N GLU A 2 -5.11 32.86 -3.02
CA GLU A 2 -5.51 32.26 -1.73
C GLU A 2 -5.11 30.79 -1.69
N VAL A 3 -4.40 30.41 -0.63
CA VAL A 3 -4.09 29.02 -0.30
C VAL A 3 -5.31 28.45 0.40
N VAL A 4 -6.06 27.59 -0.28
CA VAL A 4 -7.17 26.84 0.34
C VAL A 4 -6.57 25.73 1.20
N LEU A 5 -6.41 26.04 2.50
CA LEU A 5 -6.05 25.07 3.52
C LEU A 5 -7.31 24.27 3.88
N LEU A 6 -7.38 22.99 3.48
CA LEU A 6 -8.44 22.10 3.94
C LEU A 6 -8.27 21.82 5.44
N PRO A 7 -9.32 21.98 6.28
CA PRO A 7 -9.22 21.76 7.71
C PRO A 7 -9.22 20.27 8.05
N LEU A 8 -8.22 19.84 8.80
CA LEU A 8 -8.20 18.52 9.44
C LEU A 8 -9.02 18.54 10.75
N PRO A 9 -9.76 17.46 11.06
CA PRO A 9 -10.52 17.34 12.30
C PRO A 9 -9.59 17.27 13.52
N GLY A 10 -9.89 18.10 14.53
CA GLY A 10 -9.12 18.20 15.77
C GLY A 10 -9.23 16.96 16.68
N PRO A 11 -8.29 16.79 17.63
CA PRO A 11 -8.25 15.63 18.50
C PRO A 11 -9.23 15.76 19.68
N ALA A 12 -10.17 14.82 19.80
CA ALA A 12 -10.87 14.57 21.06
C ALA A 12 -9.96 13.68 21.95
N SER A 13 -9.39 14.32 22.97
CA SER A 13 -8.60 13.69 24.02
C SER A 13 -9.46 12.83 24.93
N ASN A 14 -8.93 11.64 25.25
CA ASN A 14 -8.89 10.97 26.56
C ASN A 14 -9.15 9.48 26.39
N ASN A 15 -8.11 8.67 26.54
CA ASN A 15 -8.18 7.46 27.38
C ASN A 15 -6.78 6.93 27.68
N LYS A 16 -6.50 6.84 28.98
CA LYS A 16 -5.31 6.23 29.58
C LYS A 16 -5.17 4.78 29.11
N PHE A 17 -4.02 4.41 28.60
CA PHE A 17 -3.59 3.02 28.45
C PHE A 17 -2.39 2.77 29.38
N PRO A 18 -2.43 1.77 30.27
CA PRO A 18 -1.22 1.30 30.92
C PRO A 18 -0.43 0.41 29.95
N CYS A 19 0.85 0.73 29.82
CA CYS A 19 1.85 -0.11 29.17
C CYS A 19 2.00 -1.44 29.92
N SER A 20 2.09 -2.54 29.19
CA SER A 20 2.92 -3.67 29.61
C SER A 20 3.70 -4.17 28.40
N LEU A 21 4.99 -3.86 28.44
CA LEU A 21 6.02 -4.32 27.54
C LEU A 21 6.34 -5.77 27.95
N SER A 22 6.18 -6.73 27.06
CA SER A 22 6.82 -8.05 27.22
C SER A 22 7.60 -8.37 25.95
N SER A 23 8.91 -8.20 26.08
CA SER A 23 9.95 -8.59 25.14
C SER A 23 9.87 -10.08 24.82
N SER A 24 9.87 -10.44 23.54
CA SER A 24 10.15 -11.82 23.09
C SER A 24 10.70 -11.77 21.66
N THR A 25 11.96 -11.33 21.57
CA THR A 25 12.82 -11.38 20.39
C THR A 25 13.36 -12.80 20.19
N ALA A 26 12.58 -13.70 19.58
CA ALA A 26 13.10 -14.99 19.11
C ALA A 26 12.21 -15.75 18.09
N ALA A 27 10.97 -15.34 17.83
CA ALA A 27 10.01 -16.13 17.04
C ALA A 27 9.65 -15.54 15.65
N ALA A 28 10.41 -14.57 15.15
CA ALA A 28 10.06 -13.81 13.95
C ALA A 28 10.40 -14.50 12.61
N THR A 29 11.22 -15.56 12.61
CA THR A 29 11.79 -16.14 11.37
C THR A 29 11.13 -17.43 10.89
N SER A 30 10.22 -18.04 11.64
CA SER A 30 9.61 -19.34 11.28
C SER A 30 8.14 -19.27 10.81
N TYR A 31 7.45 -18.13 10.96
CA TYR A 31 6.07 -17.95 10.49
C TYR A 31 5.92 -17.74 8.98
N PHE A 32 7.04 -17.63 8.24
CA PHE A 32 7.09 -17.28 6.82
C PHE A 32 6.77 -18.43 5.85
N ARG A 33 6.53 -19.65 6.33
CA ARG A 33 6.19 -20.77 5.43
C ARG A 33 4.68 -20.97 5.33
N ARG A 34 4.15 -20.61 4.15
CA ARG A 34 2.90 -21.11 3.56
C ARG A 34 1.61 -20.73 4.29
N ARG A 35 1.22 -19.45 4.22
CA ARG A 35 -0.22 -19.13 4.18
C ARG A 35 -0.56 -18.61 2.80
N ARG A 36 -1.03 -19.55 1.99
CA ARG A 36 -1.80 -19.31 0.76
C ARG A 36 -2.80 -18.20 1.11
N ILE A 37 -2.85 -17.11 0.34
CA ILE A 37 -4.03 -16.25 0.37
C ILE A 37 -5.17 -17.15 -0.11
N VAL A 38 -5.93 -17.72 0.84
CA VAL A 38 -7.11 -18.51 0.51
C VAL A 38 -8.18 -17.49 0.15
N ALA A 39 -8.18 -17.08 -1.11
CA ALA A 39 -9.30 -16.36 -1.72
C ALA A 39 -10.49 -17.32 -1.71
N VAL A 40 -11.29 -17.26 -0.64
CA VAL A 40 -12.61 -17.90 -0.62
C VAL A 40 -13.53 -17.01 -1.44
N THR A 41 -13.73 -17.37 -2.70
CA THR A 41 -14.78 -16.80 -3.55
C THR A 41 -16.09 -17.51 -3.20
N ASN A 42 -17.14 -16.77 -2.83
CA ASN A 42 -18.47 -17.35 -2.78
C ASN A 42 -18.98 -17.48 -4.23
N SER A 43 -19.08 -18.71 -4.72
CA SER A 43 -19.56 -19.05 -6.06
C SER A 43 -21.08 -19.02 -6.13
N THR A 44 -21.63 -18.20 -7.03
CA THR A 44 -22.93 -18.43 -7.68
C THR A 44 -22.77 -18.16 -9.17
N PRO A 45 -22.81 -19.18 -10.05
CA PRO A 45 -22.68 -19.00 -11.49
C PRO A 45 -24.07 -18.82 -12.11
N SER A 46 -24.29 -17.73 -12.85
CA SER A 46 -25.40 -17.62 -13.79
C SER A 46 -24.94 -16.91 -15.07
N SER A 47 -24.57 -17.76 -16.05
CA SER A 47 -24.68 -17.59 -17.50
C SER A 47 -24.41 -16.22 -18.12
N SER A 48 -23.26 -16.07 -18.81
CA SER A 48 -23.15 -16.06 -20.29
C SER A 48 -21.86 -15.36 -20.76
N ALA A 49 -21.15 -16.00 -21.71
CA ALA A 49 -20.09 -15.49 -22.59
C ALA A 49 -18.87 -14.77 -21.96
N GLU A 50 -17.82 -15.54 -21.66
CA GLU A 50 -16.54 -15.08 -21.09
C GLU A 50 -15.67 -14.36 -22.15
N ALA A 51 -15.81 -13.04 -22.25
CA ALA A 51 -14.70 -12.18 -22.63
C ALA A 51 -13.73 -12.13 -21.45
N GLU A 52 -12.47 -12.46 -21.69
CA GLU A 52 -11.39 -12.36 -20.69
C GLU A 52 -11.13 -10.89 -20.35
N GLU A 53 -11.90 -10.34 -19.43
CA GLU A 53 -11.56 -9.10 -18.75
C GLU A 53 -10.69 -9.44 -17.54
N ASP A 54 -9.44 -8.96 -17.56
CA ASP A 54 -8.59 -8.94 -16.37
C ASP A 54 -9.36 -8.24 -15.25
N ILE A 55 -9.84 -8.99 -14.25
CA ILE A 55 -10.61 -8.42 -13.13
C ILE A 55 -9.66 -7.52 -12.31
N GLN A 56 -9.62 -6.25 -12.67
CA GLN A 56 -8.87 -5.22 -11.95
C GLN A 56 -9.53 -4.99 -10.61
N ILE A 57 -8.72 -4.84 -9.56
CA ILE A 57 -9.26 -4.48 -8.25
C ILE A 57 -9.55 -3.00 -8.28
N GLU A 58 -10.80 -2.64 -7.98
CA GLU A 58 -11.28 -1.26 -7.99
C GLU A 58 -11.47 -0.74 -6.57
N GLU A 59 -11.84 -1.61 -5.62
CA GLU A 59 -12.17 -1.20 -4.27
C GLU A 59 -11.65 -2.21 -3.24
N ILE A 60 -10.98 -1.70 -2.20
CA ILE A 60 -10.61 -2.45 -0.99
C ILE A 60 -11.44 -1.93 0.17
N ARG A 61 -12.20 -2.83 0.79
CA ARG A 61 -12.99 -2.52 1.98
C ARG A 61 -12.37 -3.10 3.24
N VAL A 62 -12.06 -2.24 4.21
CA VAL A 62 -11.46 -2.61 5.49
C VAL A 62 -12.54 -2.75 6.55
N CYS A 63 -12.66 -3.93 7.16
CA CYS A 63 -13.57 -4.15 8.27
C CYS A 63 -13.20 -3.27 9.46
N THR A 64 -14.11 -2.38 9.84
CA THR A 64 -13.95 -1.52 11.02
C THR A 64 -14.93 -1.89 12.13
N ASN A 65 -15.40 -3.14 12.23
CA ASN A 65 -16.22 -3.55 13.37
C ASN A 65 -15.37 -3.70 14.67
N ARG A 66 -16.02 -3.74 15.85
CA ARG A 66 -15.41 -3.73 17.20
C ARG A 66 -14.17 -4.62 17.33
N THR A 67 -14.22 -5.87 16.86
CA THR A 67 -13.10 -6.81 16.96
C THR A 67 -11.91 -6.40 16.08
N CYS A 68 -12.16 -6.00 14.84
CA CYS A 68 -11.11 -5.56 13.92
C CYS A 68 -10.50 -4.22 14.38
N ARG A 69 -11.32 -3.30 14.94
CA ARG A 69 -10.82 -2.04 15.53
C ARG A 69 -9.81 -2.30 16.65
N ARG A 70 -10.12 -3.23 17.57
CA ARG A 70 -9.21 -3.63 18.66
C ARG A 70 -7.90 -4.24 18.15
N GLN A 71 -7.91 -4.79 16.94
CA GLN A 71 -6.75 -5.41 16.29
C GLN A 71 -6.04 -4.45 15.32
N GLY A 72 -6.34 -3.14 15.37
CA GLY A 72 -5.63 -2.13 14.58
C GLY A 72 -6.22 -1.81 13.20
N SER A 73 -7.48 -2.15 12.92
CA SER A 73 -8.06 -1.96 11.58
C SER A 73 -8.04 -0.52 11.06
N PHE A 74 -8.04 0.48 11.95
CA PHE A 74 -7.91 1.89 11.53
C PHE A 74 -6.51 2.21 11.01
N GLN A 75 -5.47 1.67 11.64
CA GLN A 75 -4.09 1.81 11.16
C GLN A 75 -3.94 1.11 9.81
N THR A 76 -4.55 -0.07 9.65
CA THR A 76 -4.61 -0.77 8.36
C THR A 76 -5.33 0.07 7.30
N LEU A 77 -6.48 0.67 7.63
CA LEU A 77 -7.23 1.53 6.72
C LEU A 77 -6.41 2.75 6.29
N ASP A 78 -5.81 3.45 7.24
CA ASP A 78 -4.97 4.63 6.97
C ASP A 78 -3.74 4.27 6.11
N THR A 79 -3.06 3.17 6.46
CA THR A 79 -1.92 2.64 5.70
C THR A 79 -2.31 2.32 4.25
N LEU A 80 -3.42 1.62 4.05
CA LEU A 80 -3.89 1.26 2.72
C LEU A 80 -4.29 2.51 1.93
N THR A 81 -5.00 3.45 2.54
CA THR A 81 -5.35 4.73 1.90
C THR A 81 -4.12 5.53 1.48
N ALA A 82 -3.08 5.57 2.32
CA ALA A 82 -1.86 6.33 2.04
C ALA A 82 -0.97 5.74 0.94
N LEU A 83 -1.16 4.45 0.62
CA LEU A 83 -0.32 3.71 -0.32
C LEU A 83 -1.07 3.17 -1.54
N ALA A 84 -2.40 3.17 -1.49
CA ALA A 84 -3.21 2.72 -2.61
C ALA A 84 -2.96 3.57 -3.85
N PRO A 85 -2.84 2.93 -5.02
CA PRO A 85 -2.76 3.66 -6.27
C PRO A 85 -4.09 4.34 -6.59
N PRO A 86 -4.11 5.39 -7.44
CA PRO A 86 -5.30 6.19 -7.69
C PRO A 86 -6.46 5.42 -8.34
N ASN A 87 -6.17 4.26 -8.95
CA ASN A 87 -7.18 3.37 -9.52
C ASN A 87 -7.86 2.45 -8.49
N VAL A 88 -7.40 2.42 -7.24
CA VAL A 88 -7.94 1.55 -6.18
C VAL A 88 -8.50 2.42 -5.05
N ALA A 89 -9.82 2.39 -4.88
CA ALA A 89 -10.48 3.06 -3.78
C ALA A 89 -10.35 2.24 -2.48
N VAL A 90 -9.93 2.88 -1.38
CA VAL A 90 -9.91 2.24 -0.06
C VAL A 90 -11.02 2.83 0.80
N LYS A 91 -11.93 1.98 1.28
CA LYS A 91 -13.07 2.40 2.11
C LYS A 91 -13.19 1.59 3.38
N SER A 92 -13.78 2.18 4.40
CA SER A 92 -14.20 1.44 5.59
C SER A 92 -15.47 0.61 5.31
N SER A 93 -15.62 -0.51 6.01
CA SER A 93 -16.83 -1.34 5.97
C SER A 93 -17.24 -1.84 7.35
N GLY A 94 -18.47 -2.38 7.40
CA GLY A 94 -19.01 -3.07 8.57
C GLY A 94 -18.39 -4.44 8.79
N CYS A 95 -19.08 -5.31 9.55
CA CYS A 95 -18.59 -6.65 9.82
C CYS A 95 -18.53 -7.50 8.55
N LEU A 96 -17.38 -8.13 8.28
CA LEU A 96 -17.23 -9.10 7.19
C LEU A 96 -17.49 -10.56 7.61
N GLY A 97 -18.04 -10.79 8.82
CA GLY A 97 -18.38 -12.13 9.33
C GLY A 97 -17.18 -13.04 9.66
N ARG A 98 -15.93 -12.55 9.56
CA ARG A 98 -14.69 -13.32 9.77
C ARG A 98 -13.90 -12.91 11.01
N CYS A 99 -14.60 -12.52 12.06
CA CYS A 99 -13.99 -12.10 13.32
C CYS A 99 -13.12 -13.22 13.93
N GLY A 100 -12.08 -12.84 14.68
CA GLY A 100 -11.13 -13.79 15.30
C GLY A 100 -9.74 -13.79 14.65
N ALA A 101 -9.64 -13.41 13.37
CA ALA A 101 -8.37 -13.26 12.64
C ALA A 101 -8.23 -11.87 12.00
N GLY A 102 -8.86 -10.84 12.56
CA GLY A 102 -8.83 -9.50 11.97
C GLY A 102 -7.48 -8.80 12.10
N PRO A 103 -7.37 -7.58 11.52
CA PRO A 103 -8.30 -6.92 10.61
C PRO A 103 -8.54 -7.71 9.32
N ASN A 104 -9.80 -7.69 8.87
CA ASN A 104 -10.23 -8.37 7.65
C ASN A 104 -10.52 -7.36 6.55
N LEU A 105 -10.22 -7.76 5.32
CA LEU A 105 -10.37 -6.97 4.11
C LEU A 105 -11.21 -7.74 3.10
N VAL A 106 -11.85 -7.03 2.17
CA VAL A 106 -12.37 -7.59 0.94
C VAL A 106 -11.97 -6.71 -0.24
N ALA A 107 -11.43 -7.33 -1.30
CA ALA A 107 -11.12 -6.67 -2.56
C ALA A 107 -12.23 -6.97 -3.58
N LEU A 108 -12.75 -5.92 -4.21
CA LEU A 108 -13.83 -5.94 -5.19
C LEU A 108 -13.27 -5.60 -6.59
N PRO A 109 -13.91 -6.08 -7.68
CA PRO A 109 -15.21 -6.76 -7.74
C PRO A 109 -15.15 -8.27 -7.47
N ALA A 110 -13.97 -8.89 -7.47
CA ALA A 110 -13.78 -10.33 -7.28
C ALA A 110 -14.17 -10.90 -5.89
N ALA A 111 -14.67 -10.06 -4.97
CA ALA A 111 -15.00 -10.40 -3.58
C ALA A 111 -13.92 -11.25 -2.88
N THR A 112 -12.65 -10.89 -3.06
CA THR A 112 -11.52 -11.62 -2.47
C THR A 112 -11.30 -11.18 -1.04
N PHE A 113 -11.66 -12.04 -0.10
CA PHE A 113 -11.49 -11.79 1.33
C PHE A 113 -10.07 -12.10 1.81
N VAL A 114 -9.49 -11.20 2.60
CA VAL A 114 -8.19 -11.38 3.25
C VAL A 114 -8.34 -11.19 4.75
N SER A 115 -7.70 -12.06 5.54
CA SER A 115 -7.66 -11.97 7.00
C SER A 115 -6.23 -11.76 7.48
N HIS A 116 -6.09 -11.35 8.74
CA HIS A 116 -4.83 -11.16 9.44
C HIS A 116 -3.99 -10.00 8.88
N CYS A 117 -4.62 -8.84 8.67
CA CYS A 117 -4.00 -7.64 8.11
C CYS A 117 -3.62 -6.60 9.19
N GLY A 118 -3.17 -7.06 10.37
CA GLY A 118 -3.06 -6.22 11.57
C GLY A 118 -1.84 -5.33 11.62
N THR A 119 -0.81 -5.66 10.85
CA THR A 119 0.43 -4.89 10.78
C THR A 119 0.48 -4.10 9.48
N THR A 120 1.10 -2.92 9.52
CA THR A 120 1.40 -2.09 8.35
C THR A 120 2.11 -2.88 7.25
N ALA A 121 3.19 -3.61 7.58
CA ALA A 121 3.93 -4.43 6.61
C ALA A 121 3.02 -5.41 5.87
N ARG A 122 2.20 -6.17 6.62
CA ARG A 122 1.25 -7.10 6.03
C ARG A 122 0.20 -6.42 5.17
N ALA A 123 -0.31 -5.25 5.56
CA ALA A 123 -1.25 -4.49 4.76
C ALA A 123 -0.65 -4.06 3.42
N VAL A 124 0.62 -3.61 3.42
CA VAL A 124 1.34 -3.24 2.20
C VAL A 124 1.61 -4.46 1.31
N GLU A 125 2.08 -5.56 1.88
CA GLU A 125 2.26 -6.81 1.13
C GLU A 125 0.97 -7.26 0.45
N ILE A 126 -0.15 -7.21 1.17
CA ILE A 126 -1.45 -7.60 0.64
C ILE A 126 -1.88 -6.63 -0.46
N LEU A 127 -1.70 -5.31 -0.28
CA LEU A 127 -2.00 -4.32 -1.31
C LEU A 127 -1.21 -4.59 -2.59
N VAL A 128 0.11 -4.77 -2.48
CA VAL A 128 0.99 -5.06 -3.61
C VAL A 128 0.62 -6.40 -4.25
N ALA A 129 0.37 -7.43 -3.45
CA ALA A 129 -0.05 -8.73 -3.94
C ALA A 129 -1.40 -8.65 -4.65
N LEU A 130 -2.38 -7.92 -4.12
CA LEU A 130 -3.69 -7.75 -4.75
C LEU A 130 -3.55 -7.03 -6.09
N VAL A 131 -2.82 -5.91 -6.14
CA VAL A 131 -2.61 -5.13 -7.37
C VAL A 131 -1.81 -5.91 -8.42
N LEU A 132 -0.84 -6.74 -8.01
CA LEU A 132 -0.01 -7.52 -8.95
C LEU A 132 -0.60 -8.88 -9.33
N LEU A 133 -1.34 -9.54 -8.44
CA LEU A 133 -1.91 -10.87 -8.67
C LEU A 133 -3.24 -10.83 -9.44
N SER A 134 -3.87 -9.66 -9.60
CA SER A 134 -4.98 -9.48 -10.55
C SER A 134 -4.59 -9.88 -11.97
N ARG A 135 -3.28 -9.88 -12.31
CA ARG A 135 -2.76 -10.29 -13.63
C ARG A 135 -2.42 -11.78 -13.75
N ARG A 136 -2.61 -12.61 -12.71
CA ARG A 136 -1.97 -13.94 -12.64
C ARG A 136 -2.88 -15.09 -12.25
N ARG A 137 -4.16 -15.04 -12.66
CA ARG A 137 -5.08 -16.16 -12.49
C ARG A 137 -5.48 -16.82 -13.81
N ARG A 138 -4.51 -17.11 -14.67
CA ARG A 138 -4.68 -18.11 -15.74
C ARG A 138 -3.64 -19.21 -15.60
N GLY A 139 -4.11 -20.46 -15.65
CA GLY A 139 -3.43 -21.66 -15.17
C GLY A 139 -2.06 -21.91 -15.78
N GLY A 140 -1.10 -22.24 -14.91
CA GLY A 140 0.19 -22.78 -15.27
C GLY A 140 0.84 -23.33 -14.00
N GLY A 141 1.10 -24.63 -13.96
CA GLY A 141 1.83 -25.24 -12.85
C GLY A 141 3.14 -24.51 -12.64
N VAL A 142 3.30 -23.86 -11.48
CA VAL A 142 4.54 -23.19 -11.11
C VAL A 142 5.59 -24.27 -10.83
N SER A 143 6.55 -24.38 -11.74
CA SER A 143 7.87 -24.92 -11.41
C SER A 143 8.47 -24.06 -10.29
N ASN A 144 9.00 -24.72 -9.25
CA ASN A 144 9.39 -24.12 -7.97
C ASN A 144 10.45 -22.99 -8.05
N SER A 145 11.00 -22.67 -9.23
CA SER A 145 12.03 -21.65 -9.46
C SER A 145 11.49 -20.22 -9.67
N ASP A 146 10.33 -20.04 -10.29
CA ASP A 146 9.85 -18.70 -10.70
C ASP A 146 8.99 -17.99 -9.65
N GLY A 147 8.42 -18.76 -8.71
CA GLY A 147 7.66 -18.22 -7.57
C GLY A 147 8.55 -17.48 -6.56
N ALA A 148 9.83 -17.86 -6.44
CA ALA A 148 10.78 -17.19 -5.55
C ALA A 148 11.13 -15.78 -6.06
N ASN A 149 11.29 -15.61 -7.37
CA ASN A 149 11.60 -14.31 -7.98
C ASN A 149 10.39 -13.36 -7.92
N ALA A 150 9.18 -13.86 -8.18
CA ALA A 150 7.95 -13.08 -8.03
C ALA A 150 7.73 -12.57 -6.60
N ASN A 151 7.91 -13.43 -5.59
CA ASN A 151 7.83 -13.03 -4.19
C ASN A 151 8.91 -12.01 -3.81
N LYS A 152 10.14 -12.16 -4.32
CA LYS A 152 11.23 -11.20 -4.10
C LYS A 152 10.92 -9.83 -4.72
N ASN A 153 10.23 -9.79 -5.87
CA ASN A 153 9.79 -8.53 -6.48
C ASN A 153 8.67 -7.88 -5.65
N ILE A 154 7.67 -8.65 -5.20
CA ILE A 154 6.60 -8.18 -4.31
C ILE A 154 7.20 -7.56 -3.02
N GLU A 155 8.13 -8.27 -2.39
CA GLU A 155 8.81 -7.79 -1.18
C GLU A 155 9.60 -6.51 -1.45
N LYS A 156 10.33 -6.43 -2.57
CA LYS A 156 11.08 -5.22 -2.96
C LYS A 156 10.15 -4.01 -3.14
N ILE A 157 8.99 -4.20 -3.75
CA ILE A 157 7.98 -3.14 -3.94
C ILE A 157 7.37 -2.75 -2.59
N ALA A 158 7.00 -3.73 -1.77
CA ALA A 158 6.45 -3.49 -0.44
C ALA A 158 7.43 -2.72 0.45
N ASN A 159 8.73 -3.05 0.41
CA ASN A 159 9.76 -2.35 1.15
C ASN A 159 9.88 -0.88 0.75
N LYS A 160 9.82 -0.55 -0.55
CA LYS A 160 9.80 0.84 -1.02
C LYS A 160 8.56 1.60 -0.53
N SER A 161 7.39 0.97 -0.58
CA SER A 161 6.15 1.56 -0.07
C SER A 161 6.20 1.77 1.46
N LEU A 162 6.81 0.84 2.20
CA LEU A 162 7.02 0.97 3.65
C LEU A 162 8.02 2.09 3.98
N GLU A 163 9.09 2.23 3.19
CA GLU A 163 10.04 3.33 3.33
C GLU A 163 9.36 4.69 3.12
N ALA A 164 8.54 4.82 2.07
CA ALA A 164 7.75 6.02 1.82
C ALA A 164 6.84 6.36 3.01
N LEU A 165 6.16 5.38 3.58
CA LEU A 165 5.30 5.58 4.74
C LEU A 165 6.09 5.99 5.99
N ALA A 166 7.25 5.35 6.23
CA ALA A 166 8.12 5.70 7.35
C ALA A 166 8.63 7.15 7.24
N LEU A 167 9.00 7.60 6.04
CA LEU A 167 9.42 8.97 5.78
C LEU A 167 8.29 9.98 6.00
N ARG A 168 7.05 9.68 5.60
CA ARG A 168 5.89 10.53 5.91
C ARG A 168 5.63 10.66 7.39
N ASN A 169 5.75 9.57 8.14
CA ASN A 169 5.60 9.62 9.60
C ASN A 169 6.72 10.44 10.26
N LYS A 170 7.96 10.35 9.76
CA LYS A 170 9.05 11.21 10.20
C LYS A 170 8.75 12.69 9.91
N ALA A 171 8.33 13.01 8.68
CA ALA A 171 7.95 14.37 8.31
C ALA A 171 6.83 14.90 9.22
N ARG A 172 5.78 14.10 9.46
CA ARG A 172 4.69 14.44 10.37
C ARG A 172 5.19 14.73 11.79
N ASN A 173 6.12 13.93 12.31
CA ASN A 173 6.68 14.17 13.63
C ASN A 173 7.49 15.47 13.68
N GLU A 174 8.29 15.76 12.65
CA GLU A 174 9.02 17.03 12.56
C GLU A 174 8.07 18.24 12.53
N LEU A 175 6.95 18.12 11.80
CA LEU A 175 5.93 19.17 11.73
C LEU A 175 5.21 19.36 13.08
N LEU A 176 4.78 18.28 13.74
CA LEU A 176 3.92 18.35 14.91
C LEU A 176 4.67 18.54 16.23
N HIS A 177 5.88 18.01 16.35
CA HIS A 177 6.62 17.99 17.62
C HIS A 177 7.82 18.92 17.62
N ASN A 178 8.50 19.06 16.49
CA ASN A 178 9.74 19.84 16.40
C ASN A 178 9.56 21.20 15.72
N ASN A 179 8.42 21.46 15.08
CA ASN A 179 8.15 22.64 14.24
C ASN A 179 9.24 22.89 13.17
N ASN A 180 9.92 21.83 12.73
CA ASN A 180 11.02 21.93 11.77
C ASN A 180 10.51 21.67 10.36
N PHE A 181 9.96 22.71 9.74
CA PHE A 181 9.35 22.64 8.41
C PHE A 181 10.36 22.25 7.33
N SER A 182 11.57 22.82 7.37
CA SER A 182 12.61 22.51 6.36
C SER A 182 12.99 21.04 6.37
N GLN A 183 13.15 20.44 7.56
CA GLN A 183 13.46 19.02 7.67
C GLN A 183 12.27 18.13 7.27
N ALA A 184 11.04 18.56 7.56
CA ALA A 184 9.84 17.87 7.14
C ALA A 184 9.70 17.82 5.62
N ASP A 185 9.96 18.93 4.91
CA ASP A 185 9.91 19.01 3.45
C ASP A 185 10.94 18.05 2.81
N LEU A 186 12.14 17.96 3.40
CA LEU A 186 13.15 16.98 2.95
C LEU A 186 12.70 15.53 3.14
N PHE A 187 12.02 15.20 4.23
CA PHE A 187 11.48 13.86 4.42
C PHE A 187 10.29 13.58 3.49
N LEU A 188 9.45 14.57 3.21
CA LEU A 188 8.34 14.45 2.26
C LEU A 188 8.85 14.26 0.82
N SER A 189 9.85 15.02 0.39
CA SER A 189 10.43 14.86 -0.94
C SER A 189 11.00 13.46 -1.14
N GLN A 190 11.71 12.92 -0.14
CA GLN A 190 12.20 11.54 -0.14
C GLN A 190 11.05 10.53 -0.15
N ALA A 191 9.99 10.76 0.62
CA ALA A 191 8.83 9.87 0.64
C ALA A 191 8.16 9.76 -0.73
N TYR A 192 8.02 10.88 -1.44
CA TYR A 192 7.49 10.91 -2.81
C TYR A 192 8.40 10.18 -3.80
N ILE A 193 9.72 10.27 -3.65
CA ILE A 193 10.67 9.49 -4.47
C ILE A 193 10.47 7.99 -4.24
N CYS A 194 10.44 7.53 -2.98
CA CYS A 194 10.23 6.12 -2.66
C CYS A 194 8.87 5.60 -3.17
N GLN A 195 7.83 6.44 -3.09
CA GLN A 195 6.51 6.13 -3.64
C GLN A 195 6.54 6.01 -5.17
N GLY A 196 7.15 6.96 -5.88
CA GLY A 196 7.30 6.89 -7.34
C GLY A 196 8.09 5.65 -7.77
N ASP A 197 9.14 5.30 -7.03
CA ASP A 197 9.94 4.10 -7.23
C ASP A 197 9.14 2.80 -7.01
N ALA A 198 8.08 2.83 -6.20
CA ALA A 198 7.14 1.71 -6.02
C ALA A 198 6.13 1.63 -7.17
N PHE A 199 5.52 2.76 -7.57
CA PHE A 199 4.58 2.80 -8.70
C PHE A 199 5.22 2.42 -10.04
N LEU A 200 6.48 2.84 -10.27
CA LEU A 200 7.24 2.45 -11.45
C LEU A 200 7.42 0.93 -11.52
N ALA A 201 7.63 0.27 -10.37
CA ALA A 201 7.72 -1.19 -10.30
C ALA A 201 6.36 -1.90 -10.44
N LEU A 202 5.25 -1.20 -10.19
CA LEU A 202 3.88 -1.66 -10.46
C LEU A 202 3.42 -1.39 -11.91
N ASN A 203 4.29 -0.82 -12.76
CA ASN A 203 3.97 -0.35 -14.13
C ASN A 203 2.84 0.70 -14.18
N GLN A 204 2.68 1.49 -13.12
CA GLN A 204 1.74 2.61 -13.06
C GLN A 204 2.47 3.92 -13.34
N PHE A 205 2.73 4.18 -14.62
CA PHE A 205 3.62 5.28 -15.02
C PHE A 205 3.07 6.66 -14.70
N ASP A 206 1.76 6.89 -14.86
CA ASP A 206 1.14 8.19 -14.54
C ASP A 206 1.24 8.51 -13.05
N SER A 207 1.01 7.50 -12.20
CA SER A 207 1.12 7.65 -10.74
C SER A 207 2.56 7.86 -10.30
N ALA A 208 3.52 7.21 -10.97
CA ALA A 208 4.94 7.41 -10.75
C ALA A 208 5.36 8.83 -11.15
N HIS A 209 4.92 9.31 -12.31
CA HIS A 209 5.18 10.67 -12.78
C HIS A 209 4.69 11.72 -11.78
N ASN A 210 3.43 11.61 -11.35
CA ASN A 210 2.84 12.54 -10.39
C ASN A 210 3.57 12.54 -9.04
N SER A 211 4.01 11.36 -8.57
CA SER A 211 4.80 11.25 -7.34
C SER A 211 6.15 11.96 -7.49
N TYR A 212 6.85 11.78 -8.62
CA TYR A 212 8.11 12.49 -8.86
C TYR A 212 7.93 13.99 -9.04
N MET A 213 6.84 14.44 -9.67
CA MET A 213 6.53 15.88 -9.75
C MET A 213 6.29 16.47 -8.36
N ALA A 214 5.51 15.81 -7.50
CA ALA A 214 5.31 16.24 -6.11
C ALA A 214 6.64 16.33 -5.33
N SER A 215 7.59 15.44 -5.60
CA SER A 215 8.93 15.53 -4.99
C SER A 215 9.70 16.78 -5.44
N LEU A 216 9.59 17.19 -6.71
CA LEU A 216 10.23 18.40 -7.24
C LEU A 216 9.57 19.69 -6.73
N GLU A 217 8.27 19.67 -6.51
CA GLU A 217 7.52 20.78 -5.91
C GLU A 217 7.93 20.99 -4.45
N THR A 218 8.09 19.88 -3.72
CA THR A 218 8.52 19.90 -2.32
C THR A 218 9.99 20.31 -2.18
N ASP A 219 10.87 19.74 -3.01
CA ASP A 219 12.30 20.06 -3.02
C ASP A 219 12.80 20.39 -4.43
N PRO A 220 12.83 21.69 -4.81
CA PRO A 220 13.31 22.13 -6.11
C PRO A 220 14.79 21.82 -6.37
N SER A 221 15.59 21.53 -5.33
CA SER A 221 17.03 21.23 -5.49
C SER A 221 17.26 19.91 -6.23
N LEU A 222 16.29 18.99 -6.20
CA LEU A 222 16.31 17.71 -6.90
C LEU A 222 16.50 17.85 -8.41
N ARG A 223 16.15 19.01 -9.00
CA ARG A 223 16.42 19.32 -10.42
C ARG A 223 17.90 19.23 -10.79
N ARG A 224 18.82 19.41 -9.83
CA ARG A 224 20.27 19.33 -10.05
C ARG A 224 20.82 17.91 -9.83
N SER A 225 20.05 17.04 -9.16
CA SER A 225 20.49 15.69 -8.81
C SER A 225 20.59 14.78 -10.03
N LYS A 226 21.79 14.23 -10.29
CA LYS A 226 22.02 13.26 -11.37
C LYS A 226 21.21 11.98 -11.16
N ALA A 227 21.10 11.52 -9.92
CA ALA A 227 20.35 10.31 -9.58
C ALA A 227 18.83 10.49 -9.80
N PHE A 228 18.30 11.69 -9.55
CA PHE A 228 16.89 11.99 -9.80
C PHE A 228 16.60 12.08 -11.30
N LYS A 229 17.44 12.78 -12.07
CA LYS A 229 17.34 12.83 -13.54
C LYS A 229 17.35 11.44 -14.18
N ALA A 230 18.18 10.53 -13.66
CA ALA A 230 18.23 9.15 -14.14
C ALA A 230 16.90 8.40 -13.93
N ARG A 231 16.17 8.68 -12.82
CA ARG A 231 14.84 8.09 -12.58
C ARG A 231 13.80 8.59 -13.58
N ILE A 232 13.75 9.90 -13.83
CA ILE A 232 12.83 10.50 -14.81
C ILE A 232 13.11 9.96 -16.21
N ALA A 233 14.38 9.93 -16.62
CA ALA A 233 14.76 9.38 -17.93
C ALA A 233 14.43 7.89 -18.06
N ASN A 234 14.47 7.12 -16.96
CA ASN A 234 14.02 5.72 -16.97
C ASN A 234 12.50 5.64 -17.14
N LEU A 235 11.74 6.47 -16.43
CA LEU A 235 10.29 6.55 -16.59
C LEU A 235 9.90 6.86 -18.04
N GLU A 236 10.53 7.87 -18.66
CA GLU A 236 10.28 8.27 -20.05
C GLU A 236 10.60 7.16 -21.07
N LYS A 237 11.66 6.38 -20.83
CA LYS A 237 11.99 5.22 -21.68
C LYS A 237 10.93 4.13 -21.58
N LEU A 238 10.41 3.88 -20.38
CA LEU A 238 9.38 2.86 -20.16
C LEU A 238 8.03 3.30 -20.71
N THR A 239 7.70 4.59 -20.69
CA THR A 239 6.47 5.10 -21.31
C THR A 239 6.52 5.09 -22.83
N THR A 240 7.64 5.53 -23.42
CA THR A 240 7.82 5.53 -24.89
C THR A 240 7.86 4.12 -25.49
N GLY A 241 8.44 3.14 -24.78
CA GLY A 241 8.44 1.74 -25.22
C GLY A 241 7.09 1.01 -25.09
N ASN A 242 6.10 1.63 -24.43
CA ASN A 242 4.81 1.02 -24.12
C ASN A 242 3.62 1.75 -24.79
N MET A 243 3.91 2.66 -25.74
CA MET A 243 2.92 3.32 -26.59
C MET A 243 2.63 2.39 -27.80
N PRO A 244 1.38 1.97 -28.03
CA PRO A 244 1.01 1.07 -29.12
C PRO A 244 1.11 1.73 -30.51
#